data_AF-T1ITQ4-F1
#
_entry.id   AF-T1ITQ4-F1
#
_cell.length_a   1.000
_cell.length_b   1.000
_cell.length_c   1.000
_cell.angle_alpha   90.00
_cell.angle_beta   90.00
_cell.angle_gamma   90.00
#
_symmetry.space_group_name_H-M   'P 1'
#
loop_
_entity.id
_entity.type
_entity.pdbx_description
1 polymer ?
#
loop_
_entity_poly.entity_id
_entity_poly.type
_entity_poly.pdbx_seq_one_letter_code
_entity_poly.pdbx_strand_id
1 'polypeptide(L)'
;MLSVSESRRESLKLPLNRSLSEPGPGSTNVIVVTSSSAPSKKCKLEETVSLPASPNSDPAIVFRTVIKAIRVMEVGELSRRIVENEQTQNRSFLILDCRPFLAFNCGHIAGSVNVNCSDRFNRKRLQVGRATLADLTPSNEAKDLIRRRTCREVIVCDDSTADLDNLHSNHPLFLVLSALWADNRDPVVLKGGWREFNKHYAHLCESSTVQSPTIIGCDSMSCDPSLNEPDIENTPATRVLPFLFLGNERDAADLKGLLDLRITCILNVTAHLPGYHEEQGIKYKRLPASDSGHQNLKQYFDEAFEFI
;
A
#
# COMPACT_ATOMS: atom_id res chain seq x y z
N MET A 1 -40.93 -25.45 -25.83
CA MET A 1 -39.91 -26.29 -25.20
C MET A 1 -38.56 -25.87 -25.75
N LEU A 2 -37.72 -25.21 -24.96
CA LEU A 2 -36.26 -25.19 -25.07
C LEU A 2 -35.75 -24.67 -23.71
N SER A 3 -35.29 -25.61 -22.89
CA SER A 3 -34.76 -25.39 -21.54
C SER A 3 -33.34 -24.85 -21.62
N VAL A 4 -33.04 -23.75 -20.92
CA VAL A 4 -31.67 -23.31 -20.68
C VAL A 4 -31.31 -23.67 -19.24
N SER A 5 -30.29 -24.51 -19.13
CA SER A 5 -29.77 -25.15 -17.92
C SER A 5 -29.20 -24.16 -16.90
N GLU A 6 -29.68 -24.23 -15.67
CA GLU A 6 -29.02 -23.66 -14.49
C GLU A 6 -27.71 -24.41 -14.22
N SER A 7 -26.59 -23.81 -14.59
CA SER A 7 -25.27 -24.30 -14.17
C SER A 7 -24.78 -23.45 -12.99
N ARG A 8 -24.96 -24.00 -11.79
CA ARG A 8 -24.39 -23.50 -10.53
C ARG A 8 -22.86 -23.41 -10.69
N ARG A 9 -22.28 -22.20 -10.63
CA ARG A 9 -20.83 -21.99 -10.77
C ARG A 9 -20.12 -22.23 -9.43
N GLU A 10 -20.00 -23.49 -9.03
CA GLU A 10 -19.19 -23.91 -7.87
C GLU A 10 -17.69 -23.92 -8.23
N SER A 11 -17.07 -22.79 -8.58
CA SER A 11 -15.63 -22.76 -8.93
C SER A 11 -14.93 -21.40 -8.76
N LEU A 12 -15.24 -20.66 -7.70
CA LEU A 12 -14.39 -19.55 -7.24
C LEU A 12 -13.99 -19.79 -5.78
N LYS A 13 -13.03 -20.69 -5.57
CA LYS A 13 -12.35 -20.86 -4.28
C LYS A 13 -11.06 -20.06 -4.30
N LEU A 14 -11.08 -18.87 -3.69
CA LEU A 14 -9.85 -18.17 -3.30
C LEU A 14 -9.25 -18.90 -2.08
N PRO A 15 -7.99 -19.37 -2.12
CA PRO A 15 -7.38 -20.01 -0.96
C PRO A 15 -6.93 -18.94 0.04
N LEU A 16 -7.84 -18.50 0.90
CA LEU A 16 -7.51 -17.73 2.10
C LEU A 16 -7.67 -18.62 3.33
N ASN A 17 -6.79 -19.60 3.46
CA ASN A 17 -6.65 -20.37 4.70
C ASN A 17 -5.19 -20.34 5.18
N ARG A 18 -4.89 -19.39 6.07
CA ARG A 18 -3.99 -19.61 7.21
C ARG A 18 -4.50 -18.80 8.39
N SER A 19 -5.33 -19.46 9.20
CA SER A 19 -5.69 -19.03 10.55
C SER A 19 -4.45 -19.08 11.45
N LEU A 20 -4.18 -18.00 12.17
CA LEU A 20 -3.30 -17.99 13.34
C LEU A 20 -4.15 -17.61 14.55
N SER A 21 -4.78 -18.60 15.18
CA SER A 21 -5.22 -18.52 16.58
C SER A 21 -5.99 -19.77 16.98
N GLU A 22 -5.33 -20.69 17.70
CA GLU A 22 -5.94 -21.41 18.82
C GLU A 22 -4.83 -21.73 19.86
N PRO A 23 -5.05 -21.47 21.16
CA PRO A 23 -4.24 -22.03 22.23
C PRO A 23 -4.71 -23.46 22.52
N GLY A 24 -3.78 -24.42 22.51
CA GLY A 24 -4.07 -25.84 22.74
C GLY A 24 -4.51 -26.15 24.18
N PRO A 25 -5.25 -27.26 24.40
CA PRO A 25 -5.71 -27.66 25.73
C PRO A 25 -4.57 -28.26 26.57
N GLY A 26 -4.54 -27.90 27.85
CA GLY A 26 -3.57 -28.34 28.83
C GLY A 26 -3.66 -29.84 29.13
N SER A 27 -2.52 -30.51 29.12
CA SER A 27 -2.37 -31.88 29.61
C SER A 27 -1.90 -31.86 31.06
N THR A 28 -2.72 -32.48 31.89
CA THR A 28 -2.48 -32.92 33.25
C THR A 28 -1.31 -33.91 33.31
N ASN A 29 -0.31 -33.63 34.14
CA ASN A 29 0.55 -34.67 34.69
C ASN A 29 0.67 -34.50 36.22
N VAL A 30 0.20 -35.55 36.88
CA VAL A 30 0.22 -35.80 38.32
C VAL A 30 1.62 -36.24 38.71
N ILE A 31 2.27 -35.56 39.65
CA ILE A 31 3.28 -36.16 40.52
C ILE A 31 3.02 -35.73 41.96
N VAL A 32 2.86 -36.72 42.81
CA VAL A 32 2.52 -36.66 44.23
C VAL A 32 3.81 -36.64 45.08
N VAL A 33 3.91 -35.61 45.92
CA VAL A 33 4.41 -35.56 47.32
C VAL A 33 5.90 -35.89 47.59
N THR A 34 6.62 -34.94 48.20
CA THR A 34 7.01 -35.01 49.63
C THR A 34 7.48 -33.65 50.16
N SER A 35 7.12 -33.39 51.41
CA SER A 35 7.31 -32.19 52.23
C SER A 35 8.72 -32.06 52.83
N SER A 36 9.23 -30.84 53.01
CA SER A 36 9.70 -30.35 54.33
C SER A 36 10.29 -28.92 54.32
N SER A 37 9.78 -28.10 55.25
CA SER A 37 10.44 -27.07 56.07
C SER A 37 11.44 -26.05 55.48
N ALA A 38 11.04 -24.77 55.51
CA ALA A 38 11.92 -23.60 55.76
C ALA A 38 12.48 -23.65 57.22
N PRO A 39 13.42 -22.78 57.70
CA PRO A 39 13.78 -21.46 57.15
C PRO A 39 15.26 -20.97 57.27
N SER A 40 15.54 -19.88 56.54
CA SER A 40 16.45 -18.75 56.86
C SER A 40 17.98 -18.94 56.94
N LYS A 41 18.75 -18.18 56.12
CA LYS A 41 19.64 -17.06 56.53
C LYS A 41 20.60 -16.63 55.39
N LYS A 42 20.65 -15.30 55.18
CA LYS A 42 21.71 -14.44 54.63
C LYS A 42 22.94 -15.11 53.99
N CYS A 43 23.17 -14.84 52.70
CA CYS A 43 24.51 -14.83 52.11
C CYS A 43 24.75 -13.49 51.38
N LYS A 44 25.90 -12.91 51.72
CA LYS A 44 26.46 -11.63 51.29
C LYS A 44 26.99 -11.78 49.86
N LEU A 45 26.57 -10.91 48.94
CA LEU A 45 27.12 -10.87 47.57
C LEU A 45 28.33 -9.93 47.59
N GLU A 46 29.51 -10.48 47.33
CA GLU A 46 30.73 -9.69 47.08
C GLU A 46 30.73 -9.15 45.64
N GLU A 47 31.29 -7.96 45.49
CA GLU A 47 31.40 -7.19 44.26
C GLU A 47 32.12 -7.99 43.16
N THR A 48 31.38 -8.36 42.12
CA THR A 48 31.97 -8.63 40.80
C THR A 48 31.85 -7.37 39.96
N VAL A 49 32.99 -6.70 39.76
CA VAL A 49 33.17 -5.56 38.86
C VAL A 49 32.63 -5.95 37.47
N SER A 50 31.51 -5.33 37.10
CA SER A 50 30.94 -5.49 35.77
C SER A 50 31.76 -4.69 34.77
N LEU A 51 32.24 -5.35 33.72
CA LEU A 51 32.82 -4.69 32.54
C LEU A 51 31.81 -3.69 31.96
N PRO A 52 32.25 -2.55 31.40
CA PRO A 52 31.34 -1.55 30.88
C PRO A 52 30.50 -2.12 29.74
N ALA A 53 29.19 -1.84 29.79
CA ALA A 53 28.27 -2.18 28.71
C ALA A 53 28.77 -1.57 27.39
N SER A 54 28.96 -2.42 26.38
CA SER A 54 29.23 -2.01 25.00
C SER A 54 28.15 -1.03 24.54
N PRO A 55 28.48 0.06 23.82
CA PRO A 55 27.49 1.03 23.38
C PRO A 55 26.61 0.39 22.29
N ASN A 56 25.50 -0.22 22.70
CA ASN A 56 24.42 -0.57 21.78
C ASN A 56 23.79 0.73 21.28
N SER A 57 24.37 1.33 20.24
CA SER A 57 23.75 2.45 19.56
C SER A 57 22.43 1.99 18.93
N ASP A 58 21.34 2.70 19.23
CA ASP A 58 20.03 2.44 18.62
C ASP A 58 20.18 2.46 17.09
N PRO A 59 19.71 1.43 16.35
CA PRO A 59 19.75 1.38 14.89
C PRO A 59 19.22 2.65 14.22
N ALA A 60 18.23 3.32 14.82
CA ALA A 60 17.70 4.58 14.34
C ALA A 60 18.70 5.75 14.48
N ILE A 61 19.50 5.76 15.55
CA ILE A 61 20.57 6.75 15.76
C ILE A 61 21.69 6.52 14.74
N VAL A 62 22.11 5.26 14.56
CA VAL A 62 23.14 4.90 13.58
C VAL A 62 22.70 5.29 12.17
N PHE A 63 21.47 4.94 11.80
CA PHE A 63 20.94 5.25 10.48
C PHE A 63 20.83 6.77 10.24
N ARG A 64 20.54 7.56 11.28
CA ARG A 64 20.51 9.03 11.18
C ARG A 64 21.88 9.65 10.87
N THR A 65 22.97 8.98 11.21
CA THR A 65 24.31 9.36 10.74
C THR A 65 24.53 8.92 9.29
N VAL A 66 24.10 7.71 8.95
CA VAL A 66 24.29 7.13 7.60
C VAL A 66 23.47 7.86 6.53
N ILE A 67 22.26 8.33 6.85
CA ILE A 67 21.36 8.99 5.89
C ILE A 67 22.02 10.21 5.23
N LYS A 68 22.97 10.86 5.91
CA LYS A 68 23.74 12.00 5.38
C LYS A 68 24.75 11.60 4.31
N ALA A 69 25.17 10.33 4.30
CA ALA A 69 26.05 9.78 3.28
C ALA A 69 25.28 9.16 2.11
N ILE A 70 23.95 9.09 2.18
CA ILE A 70 23.13 8.62 1.06
C ILE A 70 23.26 9.60 -0.11
N ARG A 71 23.56 9.04 -1.27
CA ARG A 71 23.70 9.80 -2.50
C ARG A 71 22.34 10.42 -2.88
N VAL A 72 22.38 11.68 -3.30
CA VAL A 72 21.26 12.39 -3.90
C VAL A 72 21.50 12.50 -5.40
N MET A 73 20.50 12.17 -6.22
CA MET A 73 20.54 12.17 -7.68
C MET A 73 19.69 13.31 -8.23
N GLU A 74 20.23 14.04 -9.19
CA GLU A 74 19.51 15.09 -9.92
C GLU A 74 18.54 14.47 -10.94
N VAL A 75 17.41 15.13 -11.20
CA VAL A 75 16.35 14.63 -12.10
C VAL A 75 16.85 14.37 -13.53
N GLY A 76 17.81 15.17 -14.00
CA GLY A 76 18.42 14.99 -15.33
C GLY A 76 19.37 13.79 -15.43
N GLU A 77 19.96 13.35 -14.31
CA GLU A 77 20.73 12.12 -14.30
C GLU A 77 19.79 10.90 -14.41
N LEU A 78 18.69 10.90 -13.65
CA LEU A 78 17.71 9.82 -13.68
C LEU A 78 17.10 9.66 -15.08
N SER A 79 16.71 10.76 -15.73
CA SER A 79 16.09 10.70 -17.06
C SER A 79 17.01 10.05 -18.11
N ARG A 80 18.29 10.44 -18.14
CA ARG A 80 19.30 9.81 -19.02
C ARG A 80 19.41 8.30 -18.76
N ARG A 81 19.44 7.91 -17.49
CA ARG A 81 19.57 6.50 -17.10
C ARG A 81 18.34 5.66 -17.43
N ILE A 82 17.14 6.24 -17.39
CA ILE A 82 15.90 5.57 -17.84
C ILE A 82 16.00 5.27 -19.34
N VAL A 83 16.35 6.27 -20.15
CA VAL A 83 16.50 6.12 -21.61
C VAL A 83 17.57 5.08 -21.96
N GLU A 84 18.70 5.07 -21.25
CA GLU A 84 19.77 4.09 -21.43
C GLU A 84 19.32 2.65 -21.10
N ASN A 85 18.56 2.46 -20.01
CA ASN A 85 18.01 1.14 -19.65
C ASN A 85 17.02 0.64 -20.72
N GLU A 86 16.21 1.52 -21.31
CA GLU A 86 15.28 1.16 -22.39
C GLU A 86 16.02 0.73 -23.66
N GLN A 87 17.06 1.47 -24.06
CA GLN A 87 17.86 1.16 -25.25
C GLN A 87 18.64 -0.15 -25.11
N THR A 88 19.21 -0.39 -23.93
CA THR A 88 20.09 -1.55 -23.68
C THR A 88 19.32 -2.79 -23.20
N GLN A 89 18.03 -2.65 -22.87
CA GLN A 89 17.22 -3.68 -22.20
C GLN A 89 17.87 -4.21 -20.93
N ASN A 90 18.73 -3.41 -20.30
CA ASN A 90 19.47 -3.76 -19.10
C ASN A 90 18.98 -2.92 -17.93
N ARG A 91 18.30 -3.55 -16.97
CA ARG A 91 17.87 -2.86 -15.75
C ARG A 91 19.03 -2.79 -14.77
N SER A 92 19.69 -1.63 -14.72
CA SER A 92 20.82 -1.39 -13.81
C SER A 92 20.41 -0.91 -12.40
N PHE A 93 19.15 -0.47 -12.21
CA PHE A 93 18.61 0.04 -10.95
C PHE A 93 17.09 -0.24 -10.83
N LEU A 94 16.57 -0.08 -9.62
CA LEU A 94 15.13 -0.07 -9.33
C LEU A 94 14.68 1.34 -8.92
N ILE A 95 13.45 1.74 -9.26
CA ILE A 95 12.83 2.99 -8.77
C ILE A 95 11.70 2.62 -7.80
N LEU A 96 11.75 3.15 -6.58
CA LEU A 96 10.69 3.04 -5.58
C LEU A 96 10.03 4.41 -5.35
N ASP A 97 8.71 4.44 -5.43
CA ASP A 97 7.89 5.60 -5.10
C ASP A 97 7.22 5.37 -3.73
N CYS A 98 7.53 6.23 -2.76
CA CYS A 98 7.02 6.13 -1.39
C CYS A 98 5.90 7.14 -1.07
N ARG A 99 5.34 7.79 -2.10
CA ARG A 99 4.16 8.65 -1.99
C ARG A 99 2.90 7.81 -1.72
N PRO A 100 1.82 8.44 -1.19
CA PRO A 100 0.53 7.78 -1.06
C PRO A 100 0.09 7.15 -2.38
N PHE A 101 -0.53 5.97 -2.30
CA PHE A 101 -0.97 5.20 -3.47
C PHE A 101 -1.81 6.01 -4.46
N LEU A 102 -2.66 6.91 -3.97
CA LEU A 102 -3.47 7.77 -4.83
C LEU A 102 -2.61 8.75 -5.64
N ALA A 103 -1.61 9.38 -5.02
CA ALA A 103 -0.68 10.28 -5.71
C ALA A 103 0.15 9.54 -6.77
N PHE A 104 0.56 8.31 -6.49
CA PHE A 104 1.23 7.43 -7.45
C PHE A 104 0.35 7.14 -8.68
N ASN A 105 -0.94 6.80 -8.46
CA ASN A 105 -1.85 6.49 -9.55
C ASN A 105 -2.19 7.71 -10.44
N CYS A 106 -2.24 8.91 -9.85
CA CYS A 106 -2.43 10.16 -10.60
C CYS A 106 -1.25 10.43 -11.56
N GLY A 107 -0.05 10.00 -11.19
CA GLY A 107 1.11 10.03 -12.07
C GLY A 107 2.38 9.63 -11.34
N HIS A 108 3.27 8.88 -11.99
CA HIS A 108 4.52 8.39 -11.42
C HIS A 108 5.59 8.24 -12.50
N ILE A 109 6.85 8.07 -12.10
CA ILE A 109 7.95 7.83 -13.05
C ILE A 109 7.76 6.45 -13.69
N ALA A 110 7.94 6.35 -15.01
CA ALA A 110 7.74 5.10 -15.74
C ALA A 110 8.57 3.96 -15.15
N GLY A 111 7.93 2.79 -15.01
CA GLY A 111 8.55 1.60 -14.41
C GLY A 111 8.92 1.70 -12.92
N SER A 112 8.46 2.73 -12.20
CA SER A 112 8.61 2.82 -10.74
C SER A 112 7.61 1.92 -10.00
N VAL A 113 7.98 1.53 -8.79
CA VAL A 113 7.16 0.65 -7.93
C VAL A 113 6.70 1.41 -6.70
N ASN A 114 5.39 1.49 -6.48
CA ASN A 114 4.84 2.06 -5.26
C ASN A 114 5.10 1.15 -4.04
N VAL A 115 5.51 1.76 -2.93
CA VAL A 115 5.60 1.15 -1.61
C VAL A 115 4.58 1.81 -0.69
N ASN A 116 3.56 1.07 -0.28
CA ASN A 116 2.46 1.59 0.53
C ASN A 116 2.88 1.70 2.01
N CYS A 117 3.66 2.72 2.33
CA CYS A 117 4.11 3.03 3.70
C CYS A 117 3.69 4.44 4.18
N SER A 118 2.86 5.15 3.41
CA SER A 118 2.36 6.48 3.77
C SER A 118 1.22 6.43 4.80
N ASP A 119 0.46 5.32 4.86
CA ASP A 119 -0.58 5.14 5.86
C ASP A 119 -0.01 4.76 7.24
N ARG A 120 -0.76 5.07 8.31
CA ARG A 120 -0.31 4.88 9.69
C ARG A 120 0.00 3.42 10.03
N PHE A 121 -0.76 2.47 9.48
CA PHE A 121 -0.67 1.06 9.84
C PHE A 121 0.58 0.43 9.24
N ASN A 122 0.77 0.56 7.93
CA ASN A 122 1.94 0.02 7.25
C ASN A 122 3.22 0.74 7.66
N ARG A 123 3.15 2.06 7.88
CA ARG A 123 4.26 2.83 8.45
C ARG A 123 4.74 2.23 9.77
N LYS A 124 3.81 1.96 10.70
CA LYS A 124 4.17 1.40 12.00
C LYS A 124 4.76 0.00 11.86
N ARG A 125 4.19 -0.84 10.99
CA ARG A 125 4.69 -2.20 10.73
C ARG A 125 6.10 -2.18 10.16
N LEU A 126 6.39 -1.30 9.21
CA LEU A 126 7.73 -1.14 8.63
C LEU A 126 8.72 -0.67 9.71
N GLN A 127 8.34 0.35 10.50
CA GLN A 127 9.18 0.91 11.56
C GLN A 127 9.57 -0.12 12.63
N VAL A 128 8.67 -1.06 12.97
CA VAL A 128 8.96 -2.12 13.96
C VAL A 128 9.48 -3.43 13.32
N GLY A 129 9.75 -3.46 12.02
CA GLY A 129 10.26 -4.64 11.32
C GLY A 129 9.24 -5.77 11.14
N ARG A 130 7.93 -5.51 11.24
CA ARG A 130 6.84 -6.48 11.02
C ARG A 130 6.29 -6.48 9.58
N ALA A 131 6.87 -5.67 8.71
CA ALA A 131 6.62 -5.67 7.28
C ALA A 131 7.93 -5.31 6.56
N THR A 132 8.21 -5.97 5.45
CA THR A 132 9.29 -5.63 4.53
C THR A 132 8.78 -4.70 3.42
N LEU A 133 9.68 -4.08 2.64
CA LEU A 133 9.27 -3.28 1.48
C LEU A 133 8.44 -4.10 0.49
N ALA A 134 8.78 -5.38 0.28
CA ALA A 134 8.01 -6.28 -0.56
C ALA A 134 6.60 -6.56 0.01
N ASP A 135 6.42 -6.62 1.32
CA ASP A 135 5.08 -6.84 1.91
C ASP A 135 4.16 -5.63 1.72
N LEU A 136 4.73 -4.45 1.46
CA LEU A 136 4.02 -3.19 1.26
C LEU A 136 3.84 -2.81 -0.21
N THR A 137 4.34 -3.63 -1.13
CA THR A 137 4.15 -3.45 -2.57
C THR A 137 2.89 -4.21 -3.03
N PRO A 138 1.98 -3.62 -3.82
CA PRO A 138 0.74 -4.29 -4.22
C PRO A 138 0.95 -5.37 -5.31
N SER A 139 1.77 -5.10 -6.33
CA SER A 139 1.99 -6.03 -7.45
C SER A 139 2.91 -7.19 -7.09
N ASN A 140 2.50 -8.44 -7.39
CA ASN A 140 3.32 -9.63 -7.14
C ASN A 140 4.62 -9.64 -7.95
N GLU A 141 4.61 -9.13 -9.18
CA GLU A 141 5.81 -9.01 -10.02
C GLU A 141 6.83 -8.06 -9.38
N ALA A 142 6.33 -6.94 -8.86
CA ALA A 142 7.15 -5.95 -8.17
C ALA A 142 7.69 -6.49 -6.82
N LYS A 143 6.89 -7.29 -6.08
CA LYS A 143 7.37 -8.02 -4.89
C LYS A 143 8.55 -8.92 -5.22
N ASP A 144 8.44 -9.68 -6.31
CA ASP A 144 9.50 -10.58 -6.74
C ASP A 144 10.75 -9.81 -7.15
N LEU A 145 10.60 -8.67 -7.82
CA LEU A 145 11.72 -7.80 -8.19
C LEU A 145 12.49 -7.28 -6.95
N ILE A 146 11.76 -6.83 -5.92
CA ILE A 146 12.35 -6.38 -4.66
C ILE A 146 13.06 -7.53 -3.93
N ARG A 147 12.43 -8.72 -3.88
CA ARG A 147 12.98 -9.91 -3.19
C ARG A 147 14.19 -10.50 -3.87
N ARG A 148 14.24 -10.48 -5.22
CA ARG A 148 15.37 -11.04 -6.00
C ARG A 148 16.67 -10.27 -5.81
N ARG A 149 16.60 -8.99 -5.41
CA ARG A 149 17.77 -8.14 -5.12
C ARG A 149 18.79 -8.04 -6.28
N THR A 150 18.34 -8.17 -7.54
CA THR A 150 19.23 -8.21 -8.73
C THR A 150 20.03 -6.92 -8.94
N CYS A 151 19.40 -5.75 -8.75
CA CYS A 151 20.08 -4.46 -8.79
C CYS A 151 20.38 -4.03 -7.36
N ARG A 152 21.62 -3.68 -6.97
CA ARG A 152 21.87 -3.17 -5.61
C ARG A 152 21.41 -1.73 -5.42
N GLU A 153 21.55 -0.92 -6.47
CA GLU A 153 21.13 0.47 -6.49
C GLU A 153 19.60 0.59 -6.57
N VAL A 154 19.04 1.36 -5.65
CA VAL A 154 17.60 1.61 -5.55
C VAL A 154 17.37 3.11 -5.43
N ILE A 155 16.75 3.70 -6.45
CA ILE A 155 16.39 5.11 -6.50
C ILE A 155 15.04 5.27 -5.80
N VAL A 156 14.97 6.14 -4.80
CA VAL A 156 13.75 6.39 -4.02
C VAL A 156 13.29 7.81 -4.28
N CYS A 157 12.01 7.96 -4.65
CA CYS A 157 11.37 9.25 -4.79
C CYS A 157 10.17 9.38 -3.84
N ASP A 158 9.98 10.58 -3.33
CA ASP A 158 8.76 11.03 -2.67
C ASP A 158 8.13 12.16 -3.50
N ASP A 159 7.35 13.06 -2.87
CA ASP A 159 6.69 14.15 -3.59
C ASP A 159 7.65 15.27 -3.99
N SER A 160 8.48 15.74 -3.04
CA SER A 160 9.30 16.94 -3.25
C SER A 160 10.54 17.08 -2.35
N THR A 161 11.01 16.03 -1.68
CA THR A 161 12.17 16.17 -0.79
C THR A 161 13.43 16.50 -1.59
N ALA A 162 14.06 17.62 -1.25
CA ALA A 162 15.32 18.08 -1.85
C ALA A 162 16.53 17.93 -0.90
N ASP A 163 16.30 17.84 0.41
CA ASP A 163 17.34 17.79 1.44
C ASP A 163 17.00 16.72 2.50
N LEU A 164 18.01 15.94 2.89
CA LEU A 164 17.90 14.85 3.86
C LEU A 164 18.21 15.29 5.30
N ASP A 165 18.82 16.46 5.51
CA ASP A 165 19.27 16.88 6.83
C ASP A 165 18.14 17.03 7.86
N ASN A 166 16.95 17.43 7.38
CA ASN A 166 15.77 17.67 8.23
C ASN A 166 14.70 16.58 8.11
N LEU A 167 15.04 15.41 7.54
CA LEU A 167 14.06 14.36 7.32
C LEU A 167 13.61 13.70 8.63
N HIS A 168 12.31 13.80 8.94
CA HIS A 168 11.74 13.24 10.15
C HIS A 168 11.74 11.70 10.13
N SER A 169 11.95 11.04 11.28
CA SER A 169 12.05 9.57 11.37
C SER A 169 10.77 8.82 10.99
N ASN A 170 9.62 9.50 11.03
CA ASN A 170 8.33 8.96 10.60
C ASN A 170 7.98 9.28 9.14
N HIS A 171 8.86 9.99 8.42
CA HIS A 171 8.64 10.29 7.01
C HIS A 171 8.73 9.00 6.17
N PRO A 172 7.85 8.76 5.18
CA PRO A 172 7.91 7.56 4.33
C PRO A 172 9.29 7.35 3.70
N LEU A 173 9.90 8.41 3.17
CA LEU A 173 11.25 8.39 2.63
C LEU A 173 12.28 7.87 3.66
N PHE A 174 12.26 8.36 4.90
CA PHE A 174 13.20 7.92 5.95
C PHE A 174 13.08 6.42 6.21
N LEU A 175 11.85 5.91 6.28
CA LEU A 175 11.58 4.51 6.59
C LEU A 175 11.97 3.58 5.44
N VAL A 176 11.72 3.99 4.19
CA VAL A 176 12.14 3.23 3.01
C VAL A 176 13.67 3.19 2.92
N LEU A 177 14.35 4.33 3.12
CA LEU A 177 15.82 4.38 3.12
C LEU A 177 16.42 3.52 4.24
N SER A 178 15.84 3.55 5.44
CA SER A 178 16.26 2.73 6.58
C SER A 178 16.11 1.24 6.29
N ALA A 179 14.98 0.83 5.71
CA ALA A 179 14.73 -0.55 5.32
C ALA A 179 15.70 -1.03 4.22
N LEU A 180 15.97 -0.20 3.21
CA LEU A 180 16.94 -0.49 2.14
C LEU A 180 18.36 -0.66 2.71
N TRP A 181 18.76 0.24 3.62
CA TRP A 181 20.07 0.15 4.25
C TRP A 181 20.23 -1.11 5.10
N ALA A 182 19.20 -1.45 5.91
CA ALA A 182 19.17 -2.68 6.68
C ALA A 182 19.22 -3.94 5.81
N ASP A 183 18.68 -3.88 4.58
CA ASP A 183 18.73 -4.94 3.58
C ASP A 183 20.03 -4.97 2.74
N ASN A 184 21.05 -4.19 3.11
CA ASN A 184 22.32 -4.04 2.40
C ASN A 184 22.14 -3.65 0.91
N ARG A 185 21.24 -2.71 0.67
CA ARG A 185 20.99 -2.09 -0.63
C ARG A 185 21.72 -0.76 -0.71
N ASP A 186 21.83 -0.22 -1.92
CA ASP A 186 22.46 1.07 -2.18
C ASP A 186 21.36 2.10 -2.52
N PRO A 187 20.71 2.71 -1.51
CA PRO A 187 19.67 3.70 -1.75
C PRO A 187 20.27 4.98 -2.37
N VAL A 188 19.52 5.58 -3.28
CA VAL A 188 19.79 6.90 -3.86
C VAL A 188 18.50 7.71 -3.84
N VAL A 189 18.55 8.96 -3.40
CA VAL A 189 17.34 9.80 -3.31
C VAL A 189 17.22 10.69 -4.53
N LEU A 190 16.04 10.73 -5.14
CA LEU A 190 15.76 11.67 -6.23
C LEU A 190 15.50 13.07 -5.66
N LYS A 191 16.38 14.02 -5.97
CA LYS A 191 16.28 15.40 -5.49
C LYS A 191 15.03 16.10 -6.04
N GLY A 192 14.25 16.71 -5.15
CA GLY A 192 13.02 17.39 -5.52
C GLY A 192 11.87 16.43 -5.85
N GLY A 193 12.06 15.12 -5.62
CA GLY A 193 11.02 14.10 -5.74
C GLY A 193 10.39 13.99 -7.14
N TRP A 194 9.18 13.42 -7.17
CA TRP A 194 8.41 13.27 -8.39
C TRP A 194 8.01 14.61 -9.00
N ARG A 195 7.72 15.65 -8.19
CA ARG A 195 7.28 16.96 -8.71
C ARG A 195 8.33 17.63 -9.58
N GLU A 196 9.59 17.63 -9.14
CA GLU A 196 10.68 18.23 -9.90
C GLU A 196 11.00 17.41 -11.17
N PHE A 197 10.88 16.08 -11.10
CA PHE A 197 11.06 15.21 -12.24
C PHE A 197 9.95 15.41 -13.29
N ASN A 198 8.68 15.39 -12.87
CA ASN A 198 7.53 15.55 -13.74
C ASN A 198 7.54 16.90 -14.46
N LYS A 199 8.01 17.97 -13.79
CA LYS A 199 8.16 19.30 -14.38
C LYS A 199 9.06 19.32 -15.62
N HIS A 200 10.13 18.53 -15.65
CA HIS A 200 11.13 18.54 -16.72
C HIS A 200 11.03 17.34 -17.67
N TYR A 201 10.50 16.21 -17.19
CA TYR A 201 10.52 14.92 -17.87
C TYR A 201 9.15 14.23 -17.83
N ALA A 202 8.05 14.98 -17.99
CA ALA A 202 6.68 14.44 -18.01
C ALA A 202 6.47 13.29 -19.02
N HIS A 203 7.21 13.27 -20.12
CA HIS A 203 7.17 12.20 -21.13
C HIS A 203 7.72 10.85 -20.64
N LEU A 204 8.45 10.84 -19.52
CA LEU A 204 8.94 9.64 -18.83
C LEU A 204 8.08 9.28 -17.62
N CYS A 205 6.89 9.88 -17.49
CA CYS A 205 5.92 9.56 -16.45
C CYS A 205 4.75 8.75 -17.03
N GLU A 206 4.21 7.84 -16.23
CA GLU A 206 2.96 7.13 -16.48
C GLU A 206 1.85 7.79 -15.67
N SER A 207 0.66 7.98 -16.25
CA SER A 207 -0.54 8.44 -15.55
C SER A 207 -1.70 7.49 -15.84
N SER A 208 -2.47 7.14 -14.81
CA SER A 208 -3.60 6.21 -14.93
C SER A 208 -4.87 6.85 -15.48
N THR A 209 -4.82 8.06 -16.04
CA THR A 209 -5.93 8.60 -16.85
C THR A 209 -5.99 7.82 -18.15
N VAL A 210 -6.64 6.67 -18.05
CA VAL A 210 -7.23 5.81 -19.07
C VAL A 210 -6.99 6.33 -20.49
N GLN A 211 -6.18 5.59 -21.23
CA GLN A 211 -6.25 5.52 -22.69
C GLN A 211 -7.69 5.20 -23.09
N SER A 212 -8.50 6.25 -23.25
CA SER A 212 -9.82 6.21 -23.87
C SER A 212 -9.60 6.79 -25.27
N PRO A 213 -9.72 6.02 -26.36
CA PRO A 213 -9.80 6.64 -27.67
C PRO A 213 -11.16 7.37 -27.73
N THR A 214 -11.16 8.62 -28.20
CA THR A 214 -12.29 9.59 -28.30
C THR A 214 -12.81 10.08 -26.94
N ILE A 215 -12.66 11.36 -26.55
CA ILE A 215 -13.20 12.57 -27.19
C ILE A 215 -12.22 13.75 -27.06
N ILE A 216 -12.24 14.58 -28.10
CA ILE A 216 -11.44 15.77 -28.36
C ILE A 216 -11.47 16.78 -27.19
N GLY A 217 -10.27 17.24 -26.79
CA GLY A 217 -10.05 18.57 -26.23
C GLY A 217 -9.97 18.68 -24.71
N CYS A 218 -8.76 18.54 -24.15
CA CYS A 218 -8.36 19.34 -23.00
C CYS A 218 -6.86 19.59 -23.07
N ASP A 219 -6.54 20.84 -23.38
CA ASP A 219 -5.20 21.37 -23.49
C ASP A 219 -4.60 21.55 -22.09
N SER A 220 -3.36 21.11 -21.91
CA SER A 220 -2.41 21.58 -20.90
C SER A 220 -2.98 22.03 -19.55
N MET A 221 -3.35 21.09 -18.66
CA MET A 221 -3.60 21.41 -17.25
C MET A 221 -2.36 21.16 -16.42
N SER A 222 -1.65 22.24 -16.15
CA SER A 222 -0.61 22.37 -15.14
C SER A 222 -1.08 21.81 -13.79
N CYS A 223 -0.36 20.84 -13.26
CA CYS A 223 -0.61 20.24 -11.96
C CYS A 223 -0.20 21.22 -10.84
N ASP A 224 -1.13 22.10 -10.46
CA ASP A 224 -1.09 22.78 -9.17
C ASP A 224 -1.80 21.89 -8.13
N PRO A 225 -1.10 21.35 -7.12
CA PRO A 225 -1.71 20.50 -6.10
C PRO A 225 -2.53 21.28 -5.08
N SER A 226 -2.72 22.59 -5.23
CA SER A 226 -3.50 23.40 -4.30
C SER A 226 -4.96 23.67 -4.71
N LEU A 227 -5.41 23.30 -5.92
CA LEU A 227 -6.75 23.71 -6.39
C LEU A 227 -7.59 22.72 -7.19
N ASN A 228 -7.17 21.46 -7.39
CA ASN A 228 -8.05 20.46 -7.98
C ASN A 228 -7.95 19.17 -7.18
N GLU A 229 -8.68 19.09 -6.06
CA GLU A 229 -9.17 17.77 -5.69
C GLU A 229 -9.97 17.27 -6.91
N PRO A 230 -9.69 16.06 -7.43
CA PRO A 230 -10.56 15.49 -8.45
C PRO A 230 -11.98 15.62 -7.90
N ASP A 231 -12.88 16.13 -8.71
CA ASP A 231 -14.26 16.33 -8.30
C ASP A 231 -14.93 14.96 -8.20
N ILE A 232 -14.67 14.27 -7.08
CA ILE A 232 -15.12 12.91 -6.80
C ILE A 232 -16.66 12.87 -6.79
N GLU A 233 -17.30 13.99 -6.42
CA GLU A 233 -18.75 14.12 -6.43
C GLU A 233 -19.35 14.27 -7.84
N ASN A 234 -18.60 14.80 -8.81
CA ASN A 234 -19.02 14.91 -10.21
C ASN A 234 -18.40 13.87 -11.15
N THR A 235 -17.55 12.97 -10.63
CA THR A 235 -16.99 11.87 -11.43
C THR A 235 -18.08 10.85 -11.76
N PRO A 236 -18.31 10.52 -13.05
CA PRO A 236 -19.34 9.55 -13.43
C PRO A 236 -18.96 8.12 -13.04
N ALA A 237 -19.97 7.26 -12.91
CA ALA A 237 -19.77 5.83 -12.72
C ALA A 237 -18.72 5.24 -13.68
N THR A 238 -17.68 4.66 -13.13
CA THR A 238 -16.53 4.12 -13.86
C THR A 238 -16.59 2.60 -13.93
N ARG A 239 -16.45 2.04 -15.13
CA ARG A 239 -16.39 0.59 -15.33
C ARG A 239 -15.03 0.05 -14.89
N VAL A 240 -15.02 -0.73 -13.81
CA VAL A 240 -13.80 -1.37 -13.27
C VAL A 240 -13.56 -2.73 -13.92
N LEU A 241 -14.64 -3.51 -14.15
CA LEU A 241 -14.62 -4.79 -14.85
C LEU A 241 -15.83 -4.90 -15.78
N PRO A 242 -15.89 -5.90 -16.69
CA PRO A 242 -17.02 -6.04 -17.60
C PRO A 242 -18.41 -6.03 -16.95
N PHE A 243 -18.52 -6.43 -15.68
CA PHE A 243 -19.76 -6.49 -14.90
C PHE A 243 -19.68 -5.73 -13.56
N LEU A 244 -18.68 -4.87 -13.39
CA LEU A 244 -18.49 -4.11 -12.14
C LEU A 244 -18.26 -2.63 -12.47
N PHE A 245 -19.13 -1.80 -11.93
CA PHE A 245 -19.02 -0.35 -11.97
C PHE A 245 -18.77 0.16 -10.55
N LEU A 246 -17.95 1.19 -10.45
CA LEU A 246 -17.77 1.97 -9.23
C LEU A 246 -18.40 3.34 -9.47
N GLY A 247 -19.37 3.70 -8.64
CA GLY A 247 -20.08 4.98 -8.70
C GLY A 247 -20.35 5.52 -7.31
N ASN A 248 -20.80 6.77 -7.26
CA ASN A 248 -21.15 7.47 -6.03
C ASN A 248 -22.67 7.40 -5.76
N GLU A 249 -23.13 8.09 -4.71
CA GLU A 249 -24.56 8.17 -4.35
C GLU A 249 -25.43 8.71 -5.49
N ARG A 250 -24.93 9.67 -6.27
CA ARG A 250 -25.68 10.28 -7.37
C ARG A 250 -25.91 9.28 -8.50
N ASP A 251 -24.90 8.48 -8.83
CA ASP A 251 -25.03 7.40 -9.80
C ASP A 251 -26.07 6.36 -9.34
N ALA A 252 -26.07 6.02 -8.05
CA ALA A 252 -27.05 5.09 -7.47
C ALA A 252 -28.48 5.64 -7.44
N ALA A 253 -28.63 6.97 -7.44
CA ALA A 253 -29.91 7.67 -7.49
C ALA A 253 -30.41 7.92 -8.93
N ASP A 254 -29.55 7.85 -9.96
CA ASP A 254 -29.94 8.02 -11.36
C ASP A 254 -30.43 6.70 -12.00
N LEU A 255 -31.74 6.45 -11.94
CA LEU A 255 -32.35 5.28 -12.55
C LEU A 255 -32.03 5.14 -14.05
N LYS A 256 -31.98 6.25 -14.79
CA LYS A 256 -31.75 6.19 -16.23
C LYS A 256 -30.32 5.72 -16.52
N GLY A 257 -29.33 6.31 -15.84
CA GLY A 257 -27.93 5.89 -15.93
C GLY A 257 -27.74 4.42 -15.57
N LEU A 258 -28.40 3.95 -14.51
CA LEU A 258 -28.36 2.54 -14.11
C LEU A 258 -28.91 1.61 -15.19
N LEU A 259 -30.04 1.95 -15.81
CA LEU A 259 -30.64 1.16 -16.89
C LEU A 259 -29.78 1.16 -18.16
N ASP A 260 -29.24 2.31 -18.54
CA ASP A 260 -28.36 2.46 -19.70
C ASP A 260 -27.08 1.63 -19.55
N LEU A 261 -26.53 1.57 -18.32
CA LEU A 261 -25.39 0.73 -17.94
C LEU A 261 -25.77 -0.74 -17.67
N ARG A 262 -27.06 -1.09 -17.75
CA ARG A 262 -27.62 -2.42 -17.44
C ARG A 262 -27.28 -2.91 -16.03
N ILE A 263 -27.23 -1.99 -15.07
CA ILE A 263 -27.03 -2.30 -13.66
C ILE A 263 -28.34 -2.83 -13.08
N THR A 264 -28.26 -4.03 -12.49
CA THR A 264 -29.42 -4.73 -11.89
C THR A 264 -29.27 -4.95 -10.38
N CYS A 265 -28.05 -4.75 -9.86
CA CYS A 265 -27.71 -4.89 -8.45
C CYS A 265 -26.80 -3.74 -8.01
N ILE A 266 -27.02 -3.22 -6.81
CA ILE A 266 -26.20 -2.18 -6.19
C ILE A 266 -25.80 -2.65 -4.80
N LEU A 267 -24.49 -2.86 -4.64
CA LEU A 267 -23.87 -3.09 -3.34
C LEU A 267 -23.40 -1.73 -2.77
N ASN A 268 -24.12 -1.23 -1.78
CA ASN A 268 -23.88 0.07 -1.16
C ASN A 268 -23.08 -0.10 0.14
N VAL A 269 -21.93 0.54 0.26
CA VAL A 269 -21.04 0.48 1.44
C VAL A 269 -21.02 1.83 2.13
N THR A 270 -22.08 2.14 2.88
CA THR A 270 -22.27 3.43 3.55
C THR A 270 -22.97 3.28 4.90
N ALA A 271 -22.85 4.29 5.76
CA ALA A 271 -23.49 4.26 7.07
C ALA A 271 -25.03 4.34 6.99
N HIS A 272 -25.57 5.20 6.11
CA HIS A 272 -26.98 5.63 6.21
C HIS A 272 -27.75 5.78 4.89
N LEU A 273 -27.21 5.43 3.71
CA LEU A 273 -27.99 5.60 2.48
C LEU A 273 -29.20 4.64 2.40
N PRO A 274 -30.33 5.11 1.85
CA PRO A 274 -31.45 4.26 1.45
C PRO A 274 -31.22 3.59 0.08
N GLY A 275 -32.00 2.55 -0.23
CA GLY A 275 -32.15 2.05 -1.60
C GLY A 275 -33.15 2.90 -2.37
N TYR A 276 -32.80 3.39 -3.56
CA TYR A 276 -33.64 4.33 -4.32
C TYR A 276 -34.69 3.64 -5.20
N HIS A 277 -34.31 2.54 -5.85
CA HIS A 277 -35.05 2.00 -7.01
C HIS A 277 -35.44 0.52 -6.86
N GLU A 278 -35.66 0.05 -5.62
CA GLU A 278 -36.05 -1.35 -5.36
C GLU A 278 -37.32 -1.77 -6.11
N GLU A 279 -38.30 -0.87 -6.17
CA GLU A 279 -39.58 -1.08 -6.87
C GLU A 279 -39.40 -1.20 -8.40
N GLN A 280 -38.28 -0.74 -8.95
CA GLN A 280 -37.95 -0.78 -10.37
C GLN A 280 -37.11 -2.01 -10.76
N GLY A 281 -36.98 -2.99 -9.86
CA GLY A 281 -36.27 -4.25 -10.10
C GLY A 281 -34.76 -4.20 -9.86
N ILE A 282 -34.24 -3.08 -9.35
CA ILE A 282 -32.84 -2.98 -8.92
C ILE A 282 -32.72 -3.57 -7.52
N LYS A 283 -31.89 -4.59 -7.37
CA LYS A 283 -31.64 -5.19 -6.06
C LYS A 283 -30.61 -4.36 -5.32
N TYR A 284 -30.88 -4.02 -4.06
CA TYR A 284 -29.94 -3.30 -3.21
C TYR A 284 -29.44 -4.20 -2.09
N LYS A 285 -28.15 -4.04 -1.77
CA LYS A 285 -27.56 -4.60 -0.56
C LYS A 285 -26.74 -3.53 0.11
N ARG A 286 -27.07 -3.21 1.36
CA ARG A 286 -26.31 -2.24 2.14
C ARG A 286 -25.39 -2.95 3.12
N LEU A 287 -24.10 -2.62 3.07
CA LEU A 287 -23.10 -2.99 4.06
C LEU A 287 -22.84 -1.75 4.94
N PRO A 288 -23.36 -1.72 6.19
CA PRO A 288 -23.28 -0.53 7.03
C PRO A 288 -21.84 -0.27 7.48
N ALA A 289 -21.15 0.62 6.77
CA ALA A 289 -19.73 0.89 6.98
C ALA A 289 -19.48 2.40 7.11
N SER A 290 -18.64 2.78 8.07
CA SER A 290 -18.11 4.15 8.15
C SER A 290 -16.95 4.34 7.18
N ASP A 291 -16.81 5.54 6.63
CA ASP A 291 -15.62 5.95 5.89
C ASP A 291 -14.46 6.24 6.86
N SER A 292 -13.88 5.17 7.42
CA SER A 292 -12.75 5.28 8.33
C SER A 292 -11.79 4.11 8.14
N GLY A 293 -10.49 4.37 8.31
CA GLY A 293 -9.46 3.32 8.26
C GLY A 293 -9.54 2.31 9.41
N HIS A 294 -10.45 2.50 10.37
CA HIS A 294 -10.72 1.58 11.47
C HIS A 294 -11.93 0.67 11.21
N GLN A 295 -12.71 0.94 10.15
CA GLN A 295 -13.86 0.14 9.78
C GLN A 295 -13.41 -1.27 9.36
N ASN A 296 -13.87 -2.29 10.07
CA ASN A 296 -13.62 -3.67 9.68
C ASN A 296 -14.56 -4.07 8.53
N LEU A 297 -14.09 -3.97 7.28
CA LEU A 297 -14.88 -4.39 6.11
C LEU A 297 -14.97 -5.92 5.96
N LYS A 298 -14.01 -6.66 6.53
CA LYS A 298 -13.93 -8.13 6.38
C LYS A 298 -15.19 -8.83 6.88
N GLN A 299 -15.85 -8.27 7.91
CA GLN A 299 -17.07 -8.84 8.48
C GLN A 299 -18.23 -8.92 7.46
N TYR A 300 -18.20 -8.08 6.41
CA TYR A 300 -19.25 -8.01 5.40
C TYR A 300 -18.91 -8.81 4.13
N PHE A 301 -17.77 -9.49 4.07
CA PHE A 301 -17.32 -10.15 2.84
C PHE A 301 -18.25 -11.28 2.42
N ASP A 302 -18.62 -12.17 3.36
CA ASP A 302 -19.51 -13.29 3.05
C ASP A 302 -20.88 -12.79 2.57
N GLU A 303 -21.42 -11.77 3.23
CA GLU A 303 -22.67 -11.12 2.87
C GLU A 303 -22.63 -10.43 1.50
N ALA A 304 -21.50 -9.80 1.16
CA ALA A 304 -21.28 -9.20 -0.15
C ALA A 304 -21.17 -10.26 -1.25
N PHE A 305 -20.45 -11.36 -0.98
CA PHE A 305 -20.26 -12.44 -1.95
C PHE A 305 -21.52 -13.23 -2.23
N GLU A 306 -22.43 -13.38 -1.27
CA GLU A 306 -23.73 -14.01 -1.50
C GLU A 306 -24.66 -13.15 -2.36
N PHE A 307 -24.48 -11.82 -2.31
CA PHE A 307 -25.30 -10.88 -3.06
C PHE A 307 -24.89 -10.74 -4.53
N ILE A 308 -23.58 -10.75 -4.82
CA ILE A 308 -22.99 -10.60 -6.16
C ILE A 308 -23.06 -11.91 -6.95
#